data_AF-A0A7S7FNX6-F1
#
_entry.id   AF-A0A7S7FNX6-F1
#
_cell.length_a   1.000
_cell.length_b   1.000
_cell.length_c   1.000
_cell.angle_alpha   90.00
_cell.angle_beta   90.00
_cell.angle_gamma   90.00
#
_symmetry.space_group_name_H-M   'P 1'
#
loop_
_entity.id
_entity.type
_entity.pdbx_description
1 polymer ?
#
loop_
_entity_poly.entity_id
_entity_poly.type
_entity_poly.pdbx_seq_one_letter_code
_entity_poly.pdbx_strand_id
1 'polypeptide(L)'
;MKQRKTNVAVVTAAIFMGTFMTAIEGTIVSTAMPTIIGSLHGVHLMNWVFSIFLLTNAMATPIYGKLSDKIGRKPVFLIGLTVFVIGSLLSGLSQSMVMLIVFRAIQGVGAGAIMPVTFTIVADIYPFEKRAKMLGFNGSMWGIASVIAPLLGGFIVDQLSWHWIFFINVPLGLITFGLVWFFLQEDRRQVRQPLDMRGTVWLLVALLALMYGFQTLAEPNAIWQLAGMALIAVVGFWRFWQAERRAVDPIIDLKLFENRTFIIHNLIAALISGFVIGFEVYMPMWIQGILGMDASLGGFAVTPSSLMWVVGSFFAGKLLGRFQPKPILTGAMFWLLGGSLVLALVPQSTPYFVFLLVAGCLGLGFGLVITITTVTAQAVVSPDQVGVATSFNTLSRTLGQTLMVSVYGIVLNLRLTQGVAADGRLNSNMLNELINPHTAKQLPASVLPTLRQILYEGLHNIYFFSIVIVALALVANHFEAKKVLAKAAAQESDEEA
;
A
#
# COMPACT_ATOMS: atom_id res chain seq x y z
N MET A 1 10.11 2.94 -44.93
CA MET A 1 9.73 1.99 -43.86
C MET A 1 8.33 2.32 -43.38
N LYS A 2 7.34 1.41 -43.49
CA LYS A 2 6.00 1.63 -42.91
C LYS A 2 6.17 1.81 -41.39
N GLN A 3 5.80 2.96 -40.83
CA GLN A 3 5.73 3.15 -39.38
C GLN A 3 4.85 2.03 -38.80
N ARG A 4 5.44 1.18 -37.95
CA ARG A 4 4.67 0.16 -37.23
C ARG A 4 3.67 0.93 -36.36
N LYS A 5 2.37 0.67 -36.56
CA LYS A 5 1.32 1.25 -35.72
C LYS A 5 1.20 0.44 -34.43
N THR A 6 0.98 1.11 -33.31
CA THR A 6 0.71 0.48 -32.02
C THR A 6 -0.52 -0.43 -32.12
N ASN A 7 -0.41 -1.68 -31.68
CA ASN A 7 -1.57 -2.55 -31.52
C ASN A 7 -2.22 -2.26 -30.17
N VAL A 8 -3.21 -1.38 -30.18
CA VAL A 8 -3.87 -0.86 -28.97
C VAL A 8 -4.43 -1.98 -28.10
N ALA A 9 -5.08 -2.99 -28.68
CA ALA A 9 -5.68 -4.08 -27.91
C ALA A 9 -4.63 -4.91 -27.14
N VAL A 10 -3.51 -5.24 -27.81
CA VAL A 10 -2.43 -6.03 -27.20
C VAL A 10 -1.71 -5.23 -26.12
N VAL A 11 -1.46 -3.94 -26.36
CA VAL A 11 -0.85 -3.05 -25.35
C VAL A 11 -1.77 -2.90 -24.13
N THR A 12 -3.08 -2.73 -24.35
CA THR A 12 -4.05 -2.64 -23.25
C THR A 12 -4.07 -3.92 -22.41
N ALA A 13 -4.02 -5.10 -23.05
CA ALA A 13 -3.89 -6.36 -22.31
C ALA A 13 -2.58 -6.44 -21.51
N ALA A 14 -1.47 -5.96 -22.07
CA ALA A 14 -0.17 -5.96 -21.40
C ALA A 14 -0.14 -5.03 -20.17
N ILE A 15 -0.64 -3.80 -20.28
CA ILE A 15 -0.67 -2.87 -19.15
C ILE A 15 -1.66 -3.32 -18.07
N PHE A 16 -2.79 -3.96 -18.44
CA PHE A 16 -3.70 -4.58 -17.48
C PHE A 16 -3.02 -5.76 -16.75
N MET A 17 -2.22 -6.55 -17.47
CA MET A 17 -1.40 -7.61 -16.87
C MET A 17 -0.38 -7.04 -15.88
N GLY A 18 0.26 -5.90 -16.20
CA GLY A 18 1.14 -5.19 -15.27
C GLY A 18 0.44 -4.72 -13.99
N THR A 19 -0.76 -4.14 -14.14
CA THR A 19 -1.59 -3.76 -12.97
C THR A 19 -1.99 -4.98 -12.15
N PHE A 20 -2.42 -6.06 -12.80
CA PHE A 20 -2.77 -7.32 -12.14
C PHE A 20 -1.59 -7.92 -11.37
N MET A 21 -0.38 -7.93 -11.95
CA MET A 21 0.84 -8.38 -11.26
C MET A 21 1.10 -7.58 -9.98
N THR A 22 0.92 -6.25 -10.04
CA THR A 22 1.12 -5.37 -8.88
C THR A 22 0.06 -5.62 -7.80
N ALA A 23 -1.19 -5.83 -8.20
CA ALA A 23 -2.30 -6.08 -7.26
C ALA A 23 -2.22 -7.48 -6.61
N ILE A 24 -1.85 -8.50 -7.39
CA ILE A 24 -1.65 -9.85 -6.85
C ILE A 24 -0.53 -9.87 -5.84
N GLU A 25 0.62 -9.26 -6.16
CA GLU A 25 1.82 -9.28 -5.33
C GLU A 25 1.51 -8.92 -3.87
N GLY A 26 0.82 -7.80 -3.61
CA GLY A 26 0.61 -7.36 -2.23
C GLY A 26 -0.27 -8.32 -1.44
N THR A 27 -1.31 -8.84 -2.12
CA THR A 27 -2.30 -9.73 -1.53
C THR A 27 -1.75 -11.14 -1.29
N ILE A 28 -1.01 -11.68 -2.26
CA ILE A 28 -0.45 -13.04 -2.20
C ILE A 28 0.66 -13.13 -1.16
N VAL A 29 1.49 -12.09 -1.03
CA VAL A 29 2.55 -12.00 -0.02
C VAL A 29 1.92 -11.87 1.38
N SER A 30 0.86 -11.06 1.55
CA SER A 30 0.12 -10.99 2.82
C SER A 30 -0.44 -12.35 3.24
N THR A 31 -1.08 -13.05 2.30
CA THR A 31 -1.67 -14.39 2.53
C THR A 31 -0.63 -15.40 3.02
N ALA A 32 0.57 -15.37 2.45
CA ALA A 32 1.63 -16.33 2.74
C ALA A 32 2.60 -15.91 3.84
N MET A 33 2.50 -14.66 4.31
CA MET A 33 3.41 -14.09 5.29
C MET A 33 3.57 -14.98 6.53
N PRO A 34 2.50 -15.57 7.09
CA PRO A 34 2.63 -16.47 8.23
C PRO A 34 3.57 -17.67 7.96
N THR A 35 3.46 -18.29 6.78
CA THR A 35 4.33 -19.39 6.36
C THR A 35 5.77 -18.94 6.10
N ILE A 36 5.96 -17.78 5.46
CA ILE A 36 7.30 -17.22 5.21
C ILE A 36 8.04 -17.03 6.54
N ILE A 37 7.38 -16.45 7.54
CA ILE A 37 7.94 -16.23 8.88
C ILE A 37 8.30 -17.54 9.55
N GLY A 38 7.40 -18.52 9.52
CA GLY A 38 7.67 -19.84 10.11
C GLY A 38 8.89 -20.51 9.48
N SER A 39 9.09 -20.36 8.17
CA SER A 39 10.25 -20.94 7.47
C SER A 39 11.57 -20.19 7.68
N LEU A 40 11.52 -18.86 7.74
CA LEU A 40 12.72 -18.00 7.83
C LEU A 40 13.03 -17.54 9.26
N HIS A 41 12.24 -17.99 10.25
CA HIS A 41 12.39 -17.69 11.68
C HIS A 41 12.48 -16.18 11.99
N GLY A 42 11.68 -15.38 11.26
CA GLY A 42 11.85 -13.93 11.17
C GLY A 42 10.69 -13.10 11.68
N VAL A 43 9.92 -13.56 12.69
CA VAL A 43 8.69 -12.86 13.16
C VAL A 43 8.92 -11.38 13.47
N HIS A 44 10.05 -11.05 14.10
CA HIS A 44 10.41 -9.68 14.46
C HIS A 44 10.61 -8.77 13.25
N LEU A 45 11.01 -9.34 12.11
CA LEU A 45 11.33 -8.65 10.87
C LEU A 45 10.18 -8.68 9.85
N MET A 46 9.05 -9.35 10.13
CA MET A 46 7.91 -9.50 9.20
C MET A 46 7.53 -8.17 8.53
N ASN A 47 7.40 -7.13 9.34
CA ASN A 47 6.84 -5.85 8.89
C ASN A 47 7.76 -5.14 7.89
N TRP A 48 9.08 -5.37 7.96
CA TRP A 48 10.02 -4.84 6.96
C TRP A 48 9.71 -5.34 5.55
N VAL A 49 9.20 -6.56 5.39
CA VAL A 49 8.92 -7.16 4.07
C VAL A 49 7.90 -6.34 3.28
N PHE A 50 6.91 -5.75 3.96
CA PHE A 50 5.94 -4.83 3.35
C PHE A 50 6.46 -3.39 3.36
N SER A 51 6.96 -2.94 4.51
CA SER A 51 7.41 -1.57 4.70
C SER A 51 8.50 -1.15 3.71
N ILE A 52 9.54 -1.96 3.46
CA ILE A 52 10.61 -1.59 2.54
C ILE A 52 10.14 -1.57 1.07
N PHE A 53 9.23 -2.49 0.71
CA PHE A 53 8.65 -2.56 -0.62
C PHE A 53 7.78 -1.32 -0.87
N LEU A 54 6.87 -1.00 0.05
CA LEU A 54 6.01 0.18 -0.07
C LEU A 54 6.82 1.48 -0.06
N LEU A 55 7.89 1.57 0.75
CA LEU A 55 8.78 2.72 0.78
C LEU A 55 9.47 2.93 -0.57
N THR A 56 10.14 1.90 -1.07
CA THR A 56 10.89 1.99 -2.33
C THR A 56 9.96 2.22 -3.52
N ASN A 57 8.75 1.64 -3.51
CA ASN A 57 7.69 1.91 -4.47
C ASN A 57 7.23 3.38 -4.42
N ALA A 58 6.91 3.90 -3.23
CA ALA A 58 6.51 5.30 -3.04
C ALA A 58 7.58 6.28 -3.55
N MET A 59 8.84 6.00 -3.23
CA MET A 59 9.97 6.86 -3.60
C MET A 59 10.30 6.79 -5.09
N ALA A 60 10.14 5.63 -5.72
CA ALA A 60 10.44 5.44 -7.14
C ALA A 60 9.35 5.99 -8.07
N THR A 61 8.08 5.99 -7.62
CA THR A 61 6.91 6.47 -8.38
C THR A 61 7.11 7.86 -9.02
N PRO A 62 7.45 8.93 -8.25
CA PRO A 62 7.64 10.26 -8.84
C PRO A 62 8.86 10.33 -9.77
N ILE A 63 9.92 9.55 -9.49
CA ILE A 63 11.12 9.47 -10.35
C ILE A 63 10.72 8.93 -11.72
N TYR A 64 9.98 7.82 -11.74
CA TYR A 64 9.55 7.20 -12.98
C TYR A 64 8.51 8.03 -13.74
N GLY A 65 7.63 8.76 -13.05
CA GLY A 65 6.73 9.72 -13.69
C GLY A 65 7.52 10.74 -14.53
N LYS A 66 8.47 11.44 -13.91
CA LYS A 66 9.32 12.41 -14.60
C LYS A 66 10.22 11.79 -15.66
N LEU A 67 10.72 10.58 -15.41
CA LEU A 67 11.54 9.86 -16.38
C LEU A 67 10.71 9.47 -17.62
N SER A 68 9.45 9.06 -17.42
CA SER A 68 8.50 8.70 -18.49
C SER A 68 8.26 9.89 -19.42
N ASP A 69 8.10 11.09 -18.87
CA ASP A 69 7.94 12.31 -19.65
C ASP A 69 9.19 12.69 -20.44
N LYS A 70 10.39 12.32 -19.96
CA LYS A 70 11.68 12.71 -20.55
C LYS A 70 12.22 11.73 -21.60
N ILE A 71 12.23 10.44 -21.30
CA ILE A 71 12.81 9.40 -22.17
C ILE A 71 11.75 8.54 -22.87
N GLY A 72 10.48 8.72 -22.52
CA GLY A 72 9.34 8.00 -23.09
C GLY A 72 8.78 6.93 -22.16
N ARG A 73 7.53 6.54 -22.41
CA ARG A 73 6.72 5.64 -21.59
C ARG A 73 7.21 4.21 -21.75
N LYS A 74 7.50 3.79 -22.99
CA LYS A 74 7.97 2.44 -23.32
C LYS A 74 9.26 2.06 -22.59
N PRO A 75 10.38 2.80 -22.70
CA PRO A 75 11.63 2.41 -22.04
C PRO A 75 11.48 2.41 -20.51
N VAL A 76 10.74 3.37 -19.94
CA VAL A 76 10.55 3.46 -18.49
C VAL A 76 9.73 2.29 -17.96
N PHE A 77 8.62 1.96 -18.62
CA PHE A 77 7.80 0.80 -18.25
C PHE A 77 8.63 -0.49 -18.28
N LEU A 78 9.40 -0.71 -19.35
CA LEU A 78 10.20 -1.91 -19.51
C LEU A 78 11.35 -2.01 -18.49
N ILE A 79 12.03 -0.89 -18.17
CA ILE A 79 13.07 -0.87 -17.14
C ILE A 79 12.47 -1.20 -15.78
N GLY A 80 11.39 -0.52 -15.38
CA GLY A 80 10.74 -0.76 -14.10
C GLY A 80 10.18 -2.18 -13.98
N LEU A 81 9.54 -2.69 -15.03
CA LEU A 81 9.07 -4.08 -15.10
C LEU A 81 10.23 -5.08 -14.96
N THR A 82 11.36 -4.82 -15.61
CA THR A 82 12.55 -5.68 -15.51
C THR A 82 13.09 -5.69 -14.08
N VAL A 83 13.21 -4.53 -13.44
CA VAL A 83 13.64 -4.42 -12.03
C VAL A 83 12.65 -5.14 -11.10
N PHE A 84 11.34 -5.01 -11.35
CA PHE A 84 10.31 -5.73 -10.59
C PHE A 84 10.45 -7.24 -10.72
N VAL A 85 10.62 -7.75 -11.96
CA VAL A 85 10.78 -9.19 -12.23
C VAL A 85 12.06 -9.73 -11.61
N ILE A 86 13.18 -9.01 -11.70
CA ILE A 86 14.44 -9.39 -11.05
C ILE A 86 14.27 -9.40 -9.53
N GLY A 87 13.67 -8.36 -8.93
CA GLY A 87 13.39 -8.31 -7.50
C GLY A 87 12.50 -9.46 -7.03
N SER A 88 11.50 -9.84 -7.84
CA SER A 88 10.64 -11.00 -7.57
C SER A 88 11.42 -12.31 -7.66
N LEU A 89 12.21 -12.50 -8.73
CA LEU A 89 13.06 -13.69 -8.87
C LEU A 89 14.01 -13.85 -7.68
N LEU A 90 14.69 -12.76 -7.29
CA LEU A 90 15.59 -12.76 -6.14
C LEU A 90 14.84 -13.06 -4.84
N SER A 91 13.65 -12.48 -4.63
CA SER A 91 12.81 -12.76 -3.46
C SER A 91 12.43 -14.24 -3.36
N GLY A 92 12.12 -14.88 -4.49
CA GLY A 92 11.89 -16.33 -4.56
C GLY A 92 13.13 -17.19 -4.34
N LEU A 93 14.34 -16.62 -4.40
CA LEU A 93 15.59 -17.30 -4.06
C LEU A 93 16.07 -17.00 -2.64
N SER A 94 15.30 -16.25 -1.85
CA SER A 94 15.73 -15.80 -0.53
C SER A 94 15.75 -16.94 0.49
N GLN A 95 16.86 -17.05 1.24
CA GLN A 95 17.05 -18.07 2.28
C GLN A 95 17.06 -17.49 3.70
N SER A 96 16.91 -16.17 3.83
CA SER A 96 16.84 -15.48 5.12
C SER A 96 15.91 -14.28 5.01
N MET A 97 15.36 -13.85 6.15
CA MET A 97 14.44 -12.71 6.19
C MET A 97 15.12 -11.41 5.70
N VAL A 98 16.40 -11.21 6.03
CA VAL A 98 17.16 -10.04 5.57
C VAL A 98 17.34 -10.05 4.05
N MET A 99 17.67 -11.22 3.47
CA MET A 99 17.78 -11.38 2.02
C MET A 99 16.46 -11.07 1.33
N LEU A 100 15.34 -11.58 1.88
CA LEU A 100 13.99 -11.25 1.40
C LEU A 100 13.74 -9.73 1.45
N ILE A 101 14.02 -9.07 2.57
CA ILE A 101 13.83 -7.61 2.73
C ILE A 101 14.62 -6.82 1.68
N VAL A 102 15.89 -7.17 1.44
CA VAL A 102 16.72 -6.48 0.43
C VAL A 102 16.13 -6.66 -0.97
N PHE A 103 15.70 -7.87 -1.32
CA PHE A 103 15.12 -8.14 -2.64
C PHE A 103 13.75 -7.52 -2.83
N ARG A 104 12.96 -7.40 -1.76
CA ARG A 104 11.72 -6.65 -1.72
C ARG A 104 11.93 -5.16 -1.95
N ALA A 105 13.04 -4.60 -1.45
CA ALA A 105 13.43 -3.23 -1.76
C ALA A 105 13.67 -3.05 -3.26
N ILE A 106 14.42 -3.96 -3.89
CA ILE A 106 14.66 -3.96 -5.34
C ILE A 106 13.33 -4.08 -6.11
N GLN A 107 12.48 -5.03 -5.69
CA GLN A 107 11.18 -5.25 -6.29
C GLN A 107 10.27 -4.02 -6.19
N GLY A 108 10.26 -3.34 -5.04
CA GLY A 108 9.47 -2.14 -4.81
C GLY A 108 9.93 -0.97 -5.68
N VAL A 109 11.24 -0.81 -5.90
CA VAL A 109 11.75 0.12 -6.92
C VAL A 109 11.10 -0.18 -8.27
N GLY A 110 11.09 -1.42 -8.74
CA GLY A 110 10.44 -1.77 -10.01
C GLY A 110 8.93 -1.50 -10.03
N ALA A 111 8.23 -1.82 -8.94
CA ALA A 111 6.79 -1.62 -8.81
C ALA A 111 6.36 -0.15 -9.01
N GLY A 112 7.20 0.80 -8.56
CA GLY A 112 6.95 2.24 -8.71
C GLY A 112 6.82 2.73 -10.15
N ALA A 113 7.30 2.00 -11.14
CA ALA A 113 7.12 2.38 -12.55
C ALA A 113 5.78 1.92 -13.13
N ILE A 114 5.27 0.77 -12.68
CA ILE A 114 4.24 0.04 -13.42
C ILE A 114 2.94 0.84 -13.48
N MET A 115 2.41 1.25 -12.32
CA MET A 115 1.14 1.98 -12.23
C MET A 115 1.16 3.37 -12.89
N PRO A 116 2.08 4.29 -12.55
CA PRO A 116 2.06 5.63 -13.15
C PRO A 116 2.27 5.57 -14.65
N VAL A 117 3.17 4.71 -15.13
CA VAL A 117 3.44 4.60 -16.56
C VAL A 117 2.27 3.94 -17.29
N THR A 118 1.61 2.94 -16.70
CA THR A 118 0.35 2.38 -17.23
C THR A 118 -0.70 3.47 -17.45
N PHE A 119 -0.92 4.36 -16.49
CA PHE A 119 -1.88 5.45 -16.65
C PHE A 119 -1.49 6.42 -17.76
N THR A 120 -0.21 6.75 -17.88
CA THR A 120 0.27 7.60 -19.00
C THR A 120 0.10 6.91 -20.36
N ILE A 121 0.38 5.61 -20.46
CA ILE A 121 0.18 4.83 -21.70
C ILE A 121 -1.29 4.82 -22.10
N VAL A 122 -2.21 4.60 -21.15
CA VAL A 122 -3.66 4.68 -21.42
C VAL A 122 -4.04 6.06 -21.95
N ALA A 123 -3.49 7.13 -21.36
CA ALA A 123 -3.76 8.49 -21.81
C ALA A 123 -3.26 8.73 -23.25
N ASP A 124 -2.10 8.18 -23.63
CA ASP A 124 -1.50 8.39 -24.95
C ASP A 124 -2.19 7.58 -26.06
N ILE A 125 -2.63 6.35 -25.78
CA ILE A 125 -3.19 5.44 -26.82
C ILE A 125 -4.71 5.57 -26.99
N TYR A 126 -5.43 6.17 -26.03
CA TYR A 126 -6.88 6.34 -26.09
C TYR A 126 -7.31 7.80 -26.13
N PRO A 127 -8.35 8.12 -26.92
CA PRO A 127 -8.98 9.44 -26.90
C PRO A 127 -9.64 9.68 -25.54
N PHE A 128 -9.77 10.95 -25.16
CA PHE A 128 -10.15 11.40 -23.81
C PHE A 128 -11.42 10.72 -23.28
N GLU A 129 -12.44 10.57 -24.12
CA GLU A 129 -13.76 10.02 -23.77
C GLU A 129 -13.68 8.53 -23.41
N LYS A 130 -12.67 7.81 -23.92
CA LYS A 130 -12.46 6.38 -23.63
C LYS A 130 -11.55 6.13 -22.43
N ARG A 131 -10.80 7.14 -21.97
CA ARG A 131 -9.81 6.98 -20.89
C ARG A 131 -10.46 6.53 -19.59
N ALA A 132 -11.56 7.14 -19.17
CA ALA A 132 -12.28 6.77 -17.94
C ALA A 132 -12.72 5.30 -17.96
N LYS A 133 -13.24 4.82 -19.11
CA LYS A 133 -13.61 3.40 -19.29
C LYS A 133 -12.42 2.47 -19.16
N MET A 134 -11.28 2.81 -19.77
CA MET A 134 -10.07 1.99 -19.72
C MET A 134 -9.42 2.00 -18.34
N LEU A 135 -9.43 3.13 -17.64
CA LEU A 135 -9.00 3.22 -16.24
C LEU A 135 -9.92 2.41 -15.32
N GLY A 136 -11.23 2.40 -15.58
CA GLY A 136 -12.18 1.53 -14.88
C GLY A 136 -11.89 0.04 -15.08
N PHE A 137 -11.60 -0.39 -16.32
CA PHE A 137 -11.16 -1.76 -16.60
C PHE A 137 -9.78 -2.08 -15.99
N ASN A 138 -8.86 -1.12 -15.97
CA ASN A 138 -7.61 -1.30 -15.26
C ASN A 138 -7.85 -1.49 -13.75
N GLY A 139 -8.80 -0.74 -13.18
CA GLY A 139 -9.23 -0.88 -11.80
C GLY A 139 -9.86 -2.24 -11.51
N SER A 140 -10.58 -2.85 -12.44
CA SER A 140 -11.16 -4.19 -12.23
C SER A 140 -10.10 -5.29 -12.07
N MET A 141 -8.87 -5.06 -12.55
CA MET A 141 -7.75 -5.98 -12.29
C MET A 141 -7.46 -6.15 -10.80
N TRP A 142 -7.72 -5.13 -9.97
CA TRP A 142 -7.60 -5.24 -8.51
C TRP A 142 -8.66 -6.18 -7.92
N GLY A 143 -9.90 -6.11 -8.39
CA GLY A 143 -10.97 -7.01 -7.94
C GLY A 143 -10.77 -8.44 -8.40
N ILE A 144 -10.20 -8.65 -9.60
CA ILE A 144 -9.81 -9.99 -10.06
C ILE A 144 -8.65 -10.51 -9.21
N ALA A 145 -7.62 -9.68 -8.99
CA ALA A 145 -6.47 -10.03 -8.18
C ALA A 145 -6.86 -10.37 -6.73
N SER A 146 -7.82 -9.67 -6.12
CA SER A 146 -8.22 -9.94 -4.74
C SER A 146 -8.88 -11.31 -4.52
N VAL A 147 -9.42 -11.92 -5.57
CA VAL A 147 -9.97 -13.28 -5.54
C VAL A 147 -8.91 -14.31 -5.93
N ILE A 148 -8.15 -14.02 -7.01
CA ILE A 148 -7.15 -14.94 -7.52
C ILE A 148 -5.94 -15.07 -6.57
N ALA A 149 -5.52 -13.98 -5.93
CA ALA A 149 -4.32 -13.98 -5.10
C ALA A 149 -4.45 -14.88 -3.85
N PRO A 150 -5.54 -14.86 -3.06
CA PRO A 150 -5.72 -15.81 -1.97
C PRO A 150 -5.83 -17.27 -2.42
N LEU A 151 -6.52 -17.52 -3.56
CA LEU A 151 -6.64 -18.86 -4.14
C LEU A 151 -5.27 -19.42 -4.53
N LEU A 152 -4.53 -18.67 -5.34
CA LEU A 152 -3.19 -19.07 -5.78
C LEU A 152 -2.21 -19.09 -4.61
N GLY A 153 -2.25 -18.09 -3.72
CA GLY A 153 -1.37 -17.99 -2.57
C GLY A 153 -1.54 -19.15 -1.60
N GLY A 154 -2.78 -19.45 -1.21
CA GLY A 154 -3.10 -20.59 -0.38
C GLY A 154 -2.68 -21.90 -1.05
N PHE A 155 -3.05 -22.13 -2.31
CA PHE A 155 -2.65 -23.33 -3.05
C PHE A 155 -1.12 -23.49 -3.13
N ILE A 156 -0.39 -22.42 -3.45
CA ILE A 156 1.08 -22.45 -3.54
C ILE A 156 1.71 -22.73 -2.17
N VAL A 157 1.18 -22.15 -1.10
CA VAL A 157 1.69 -22.37 0.26
C VAL A 157 1.40 -23.78 0.75
N ASP A 158 0.22 -24.31 0.43
CA ASP A 158 -0.23 -25.60 0.94
C ASP A 158 0.30 -26.79 0.12
N GLN A 159 0.54 -26.62 -1.18
CA GLN A 159 0.93 -27.70 -2.10
C GLN A 159 2.35 -27.59 -2.65
N LEU A 160 2.93 -26.38 -2.65
CA LEU A 160 4.27 -26.11 -3.15
C LEU A 160 5.10 -25.46 -2.04
N SER A 161 6.10 -24.67 -2.42
CA SER A 161 6.88 -23.85 -1.50
C SER A 161 6.48 -22.38 -1.66
N TRP A 162 6.50 -21.62 -0.57
CA TRP A 162 6.19 -20.19 -0.58
C TRP A 162 7.07 -19.39 -1.57
N HIS A 163 8.29 -19.86 -1.87
CA HIS A 163 9.17 -19.25 -2.87
C HIS A 163 8.48 -19.06 -4.24
N TRP A 164 7.57 -19.97 -4.62
CA TRP A 164 6.83 -19.90 -5.88
C TRP A 164 5.92 -18.68 -5.97
N ILE A 165 5.48 -18.10 -4.85
CA ILE A 165 4.69 -16.87 -4.83
C ILE A 165 5.41 -15.72 -5.53
N PHE A 166 6.73 -15.68 -5.40
CA PHE A 166 7.55 -14.70 -6.08
C PHE A 166 7.88 -15.11 -7.52
N PHE A 167 7.99 -16.41 -7.80
CA PHE A 167 8.26 -16.90 -9.16
C PHE A 167 7.08 -16.72 -10.11
N ILE A 168 5.81 -16.67 -9.67
CA ILE A 168 4.66 -16.46 -10.57
C ILE A 168 4.76 -15.14 -11.35
N ASN A 169 5.38 -14.13 -10.76
CA ASN A 169 5.55 -12.82 -11.40
C ASN A 169 6.55 -12.86 -12.55
N VAL A 170 7.47 -13.82 -12.58
CA VAL A 170 8.51 -13.93 -13.62
C VAL A 170 7.90 -14.22 -15.01
N PRO A 171 7.12 -15.29 -15.23
CA PRO A 171 6.50 -15.54 -16.53
C PRO A 171 5.51 -14.43 -16.92
N LEU A 172 4.71 -13.90 -15.99
CA LEU A 172 3.78 -12.80 -16.26
C LEU A 172 4.53 -11.53 -16.70
N GLY A 173 5.65 -11.23 -16.05
CA GLY A 173 6.48 -10.08 -16.37
C GLY A 173 7.19 -10.24 -17.72
N LEU A 174 7.68 -11.44 -18.05
CA LEU A 174 8.28 -11.71 -19.36
C LEU A 174 7.25 -11.60 -20.50
N ILE A 175 6.04 -12.12 -20.29
CA ILE A 175 4.94 -11.98 -21.26
C ILE A 175 4.60 -10.49 -21.43
N THR A 176 4.40 -9.76 -20.33
CA THR A 176 4.09 -8.33 -20.36
C THR A 176 5.20 -7.53 -21.05
N PHE A 177 6.46 -7.85 -20.75
CA PHE A 177 7.63 -7.24 -21.39
C PHE A 177 7.62 -7.46 -22.89
N GLY A 178 7.41 -8.70 -23.34
CA GLY A 178 7.34 -9.04 -24.76
C GLY A 178 6.21 -8.29 -25.48
N LEU A 179 5.00 -8.26 -24.89
CA LEU A 179 3.86 -7.57 -25.48
C LEU A 179 4.13 -6.06 -25.63
N VAL A 180 4.65 -5.40 -24.60
CA VAL A 180 4.99 -3.97 -24.68
C VAL A 180 6.17 -3.74 -25.64
N TRP A 181 7.19 -4.60 -25.62
CA TRP A 181 8.37 -4.48 -26.48
C TRP A 181 8.01 -4.52 -27.97
N PHE A 182 7.16 -5.45 -28.39
CA PHE A 182 6.84 -5.63 -29.80
C PHE A 182 5.68 -4.75 -30.28
N PHE A 183 4.66 -4.50 -29.45
CA PHE A 183 3.40 -3.90 -29.89
C PHE A 183 3.20 -2.43 -29.50
N LEU A 184 3.94 -1.91 -28.51
CA LEU A 184 3.94 -0.48 -28.21
C LEU A 184 4.96 0.23 -29.11
N GLN A 185 4.49 1.15 -29.94
CA GLN A 185 5.32 2.01 -30.77
C GLN A 185 5.18 3.44 -30.24
N GLU A 186 6.29 4.04 -29.84
CA GLU A 186 6.34 5.37 -29.25
C GLU A 186 7.28 6.26 -30.06
N ASP A 187 6.78 7.40 -30.50
CA ASP A 187 7.59 8.44 -31.14
C ASP A 187 8.35 9.22 -30.06
N ARG A 188 9.66 9.03 -30.03
CA ARG A 188 10.54 9.62 -29.00
C ARG A 188 10.54 11.15 -29.12
N ARG A 189 10.01 11.85 -28.11
CA ARG A 189 10.34 13.26 -27.85
C ARG A 189 11.16 13.34 -26.58
N GLN A 190 12.47 13.58 -26.73
CA GLN A 190 13.35 13.81 -25.58
C GLN A 190 13.26 15.25 -25.13
N VAL A 191 12.77 15.46 -23.90
CA VAL A 191 12.82 16.78 -23.24
C VAL A 191 14.07 16.83 -22.36
N ARG A 192 14.97 17.77 -22.64
CA ARG A 192 16.21 17.98 -21.87
C ARG A 192 15.95 18.89 -20.67
N GLN A 193 15.32 18.36 -19.63
CA GLN A 193 15.29 19.03 -18.32
C GLN A 193 16.02 18.17 -17.29
N PRO A 194 16.91 18.75 -16.45
CA PRO A 194 17.58 18.02 -15.39
C PRO A 194 16.56 17.45 -14.40
N LEU A 195 16.85 16.27 -13.85
CA LEU A 195 15.99 15.63 -12.86
C LEU A 195 16.58 15.93 -11.47
N ASP A 196 15.86 16.71 -10.65
CA ASP A 196 16.32 16.97 -9.29
C ASP A 196 16.00 15.76 -8.39
N MET A 197 17.02 14.97 -8.10
CA MET A 197 16.94 13.78 -7.24
C MET A 197 17.32 14.06 -5.79
N ARG A 198 17.80 15.28 -5.48
CA ARG A 198 18.32 15.59 -4.14
C ARG A 198 17.20 15.50 -3.10
N GLY A 199 16.03 16.05 -3.42
CA GLY A 199 14.84 15.95 -2.58
C GLY A 199 14.48 14.49 -2.29
N THR A 200 14.40 13.65 -3.34
CA THR A 200 14.06 12.23 -3.21
C THR A 200 15.01 11.48 -2.27
N VAL A 201 16.32 11.70 -2.42
CA VAL A 201 17.33 11.02 -1.59
C VAL A 201 17.15 11.41 -0.12
N TRP A 202 16.98 12.69 0.18
CA TRP A 202 16.79 13.16 1.56
C TRP A 202 15.48 12.69 2.17
N LEU A 203 14.39 12.65 1.39
CA LEU A 203 13.12 12.10 1.83
C LEU A 203 13.23 10.60 2.13
N LEU A 204 13.92 9.83 1.27
CA LEU A 204 14.16 8.40 1.49
C LEU A 204 14.97 8.16 2.76
N VAL A 205 16.05 8.92 2.96
CA VAL A 205 16.87 8.85 4.18
C VAL A 205 16.04 9.18 5.42
N ALA A 206 15.20 10.22 5.36
CA ALA A 206 14.36 10.61 6.50
C ALA A 206 13.36 9.51 6.89
N LEU A 207 12.70 8.91 5.88
CA LEU A 207 11.73 7.85 6.08
C LEU A 207 12.38 6.54 6.54
N LEU A 208 13.52 6.15 5.97
CA LEU A 208 14.29 4.99 6.42
C LEU A 208 14.73 5.13 7.87
N ALA A 209 15.25 6.31 8.24
CA ALA A 209 15.64 6.59 9.62
C ALA A 209 14.44 6.50 10.56
N LEU A 210 13.29 7.09 10.20
CA LEU A 210 12.08 7.02 11.00
C LEU A 210 11.60 5.58 11.19
N MET A 211 11.56 4.79 10.12
CA MET A 211 11.12 3.39 10.15
C MET A 211 12.08 2.48 10.92
N TYR A 212 13.39 2.65 10.74
CA TYR A 212 14.39 1.91 11.50
C TYR A 212 14.35 2.29 12.98
N GLY A 213 14.26 3.59 13.29
CA GLY A 213 14.09 4.10 14.65
C GLY A 213 12.88 3.47 15.33
N PHE A 214 11.74 3.42 14.65
CA PHE A 214 10.55 2.74 15.13
C PHE A 214 10.84 1.29 15.54
N GLN A 215 11.50 0.50 14.71
CA GLN A 215 11.73 -0.90 15.04
C GLN A 215 12.69 -1.14 16.20
N THR A 216 13.62 -0.22 16.43
CA THR A 216 14.54 -0.30 17.57
C THR A 216 13.86 -0.06 18.92
N LEU A 217 12.58 0.39 18.96
CA LEU A 217 11.85 0.62 20.22
C LEU A 217 11.70 -0.65 21.07
N ALA A 218 11.77 -1.84 20.48
CA ALA A 218 11.66 -3.09 21.20
C ALA A 218 12.99 -3.57 21.82
N GLU A 219 14.11 -2.88 21.57
CA GLU A 219 15.45 -3.28 22.03
C GLU A 219 15.84 -2.66 23.38
N PRO A 220 16.74 -3.30 24.16
CA PRO A 220 17.19 -2.81 25.48
C PRO A 220 17.84 -1.41 25.48
N ASN A 221 18.30 -0.90 24.32
CA ASN A 221 18.90 0.43 24.15
C ASN A 221 18.05 1.37 23.26
N ALA A 222 16.75 1.10 23.16
CA ALA A 222 15.80 1.77 22.29
C ALA A 222 15.88 3.30 22.29
N ILE A 223 16.07 3.92 23.45
CA ILE A 223 15.96 5.39 23.59
C ILE A 223 17.08 6.11 22.83
N TRP A 224 18.33 5.65 22.94
CA TRP A 224 19.47 6.30 22.27
C TRP A 224 19.46 6.07 20.77
N GLN A 225 19.12 4.85 20.33
CA GLN A 225 18.98 4.53 18.92
C GLN A 225 17.82 5.31 18.29
N LEU A 226 16.67 5.38 18.96
CA LEU A 226 15.53 6.17 18.52
C LEU A 226 15.88 7.66 18.43
N ALA A 227 16.56 8.23 19.44
CA ALA A 227 16.96 9.63 19.42
C ALA A 227 17.91 9.92 18.24
N GLY A 228 18.88 9.06 17.98
CA GLY A 228 19.77 9.17 16.83
C GLY A 228 19.03 9.09 15.50
N MET A 229 18.10 8.14 15.37
CA MET A 229 17.28 7.97 14.15
C MET A 229 16.28 9.11 13.96
N ALA A 230 15.68 9.62 15.02
CA ALA A 230 14.82 10.80 14.99
C ALA A 230 15.60 12.03 14.56
N LEU A 231 16.84 12.21 15.03
CA LEU A 231 17.72 13.29 14.58
C LEU A 231 18.04 13.17 13.08
N ILE A 232 18.38 11.98 12.60
CA ILE A 232 18.61 11.74 11.16
C ILE A 232 17.33 12.04 10.36
N ALA A 233 16.16 11.64 10.84
CA ALA A 233 14.88 11.92 10.20
C ALA A 233 14.61 13.43 10.12
N VAL A 234 14.78 14.16 11.23
CA VAL A 234 14.61 15.62 11.29
C VAL A 234 15.58 16.33 10.32
N VAL A 235 16.86 15.95 10.33
CA VAL A 235 17.86 16.50 9.40
C VAL A 235 17.51 16.16 7.96
N GLY A 236 17.06 14.94 7.68
CA GLY A 236 16.62 14.49 6.36
C GLY A 236 15.43 15.30 5.85
N PHE A 237 14.38 15.47 6.66
CA PHE A 237 13.23 16.31 6.29
C PHE A 237 13.61 17.77 6.08
N TRP A 238 14.51 18.32 6.91
CA TRP A 238 15.00 19.68 6.74
C TRP A 238 15.79 19.86 5.44
N ARG A 239 16.65 18.90 5.10
CA ARG A 239 17.42 18.89 3.83
C ARG A 239 16.52 18.68 2.61
N PHE A 240 15.52 17.82 2.72
CA PHE A 240 14.47 17.63 1.72
C PHE A 240 13.76 18.95 1.43
N TRP A 241 13.28 19.64 2.46
CA TRP A 241 12.59 20.92 2.33
C TRP A 241 13.46 21.98 1.64
N GLN A 242 14.75 22.07 1.98
CA GLN A 242 15.67 22.97 1.30
C GLN A 242 15.92 22.61 -0.17
N ALA A 243 16.01 21.31 -0.48
CA ALA A 243 16.22 20.84 -1.83
C ALA A 243 15.02 21.18 -2.72
N GLU A 244 13.80 20.86 -2.27
CA GLU A 244 12.56 21.14 -3.02
C GLU A 244 12.34 22.65 -3.21
N ARG A 245 12.64 23.50 -2.21
CA ARG A 245 12.53 24.97 -2.37
C ARG A 245 13.46 25.55 -3.43
N ARG A 246 14.57 24.88 -3.73
CA ARG A 246 15.59 25.34 -4.70
C ARG A 246 15.48 24.61 -6.04
N ALA A 247 14.65 23.58 -6.13
CA ALA A 247 14.48 22.77 -7.32
C ALA A 247 13.75 23.58 -8.41
N VAL A 248 14.25 23.52 -9.64
CA VAL A 248 13.57 24.09 -10.81
C VAL A 248 12.31 23.29 -11.16
N ASP A 249 12.37 21.97 -10.94
CA ASP A 249 11.30 21.02 -11.17
C ASP A 249 11.15 20.14 -9.91
N PRO A 250 10.51 20.66 -8.84
CA PRO A 250 10.35 19.96 -7.57
C PRO A 250 9.51 18.70 -7.75
N ILE A 251 9.77 17.67 -6.95
CA ILE A 251 8.92 16.47 -6.91
C ILE A 251 7.63 16.77 -6.16
N ILE A 252 7.73 17.62 -5.14
CA ILE A 252 6.59 18.07 -4.36
C ILE A 252 6.50 19.59 -4.49
N ASP A 253 5.51 20.06 -5.24
CA ASP A 253 5.24 21.49 -5.32
C ASP A 253 4.73 22.00 -3.96
N LEU A 254 5.63 22.70 -3.25
CA LEU A 254 5.38 23.20 -1.90
C LEU A 254 4.24 24.23 -1.85
N LYS A 255 3.86 24.84 -2.99
CA LYS A 255 2.73 25.77 -3.07
C LYS A 255 1.40 25.09 -2.76
N LEU A 256 1.29 23.79 -3.01
CA LEU A 256 0.07 23.02 -2.71
C LEU A 256 -0.25 23.02 -1.20
N PHE A 257 0.75 23.20 -0.34
CA PHE A 257 0.58 23.28 1.11
C PHE A 257 0.07 24.64 1.60
N GLU A 258 -0.07 25.64 0.73
CA GLU A 258 -0.78 26.87 1.09
C GLU A 258 -2.29 26.62 1.23
N ASN A 259 -2.81 25.60 0.54
CA ASN A 259 -4.20 25.21 0.63
C ASN A 259 -4.44 24.24 1.79
N ARG A 260 -5.11 24.73 2.84
CA ARG A 260 -5.45 23.92 4.02
C ARG A 260 -6.31 22.70 3.71
N THR A 261 -7.24 22.80 2.75
CA THR A 261 -8.07 21.66 2.32
C THR A 261 -7.21 20.58 1.68
N PHE A 262 -6.26 20.97 0.83
CA PHE A 262 -5.30 20.04 0.25
C PHE A 262 -4.50 19.30 1.34
N ILE A 263 -3.97 20.00 2.34
CA ILE A 263 -3.22 19.38 3.44
C ILE A 263 -4.08 18.37 4.20
N ILE A 264 -5.29 18.76 4.60
CA ILE A 264 -6.17 17.92 5.42
C ILE A 264 -6.58 16.65 4.67
N HIS A 265 -6.96 16.75 3.40
CA HIS A 265 -7.37 15.58 2.61
C HIS A 265 -6.22 14.62 2.34
N ASN A 266 -5.01 15.13 2.12
CA ASN A 266 -3.82 14.27 2.00
C ASN A 266 -3.42 13.62 3.33
N LEU A 267 -3.57 14.32 4.45
CA LEU A 267 -3.36 13.76 5.79
C LEU A 267 -4.37 12.65 6.09
N ILE A 268 -5.66 12.86 5.79
CA ILE A 268 -6.70 11.84 5.93
C ILE A 268 -6.39 10.64 5.03
N ALA A 269 -6.01 10.87 3.78
CA ALA A 269 -5.63 9.80 2.86
C ALA A 269 -4.45 8.97 3.40
N ALA A 270 -3.42 9.62 3.96
CA ALA A 270 -2.29 8.94 4.60
C ALA A 270 -2.72 8.13 5.83
N LEU A 271 -3.47 8.72 6.76
CA LEU A 271 -3.91 8.07 7.99
C LEU A 271 -4.83 6.87 7.70
N ILE A 272 -5.83 7.04 6.84
CA ILE A 272 -6.79 5.99 6.51
C ILE A 272 -6.14 4.87 5.70
N SER A 273 -5.15 5.18 4.86
CA SER A 273 -4.37 4.13 4.19
C SER A 273 -3.47 3.37 5.17
N GLY A 274 -2.89 4.08 6.15
CA GLY A 274 -2.21 3.46 7.28
C GLY A 274 -3.13 2.58 8.14
N PHE A 275 -4.39 2.97 8.32
CA PHE A 275 -5.40 2.11 8.94
C PHE A 275 -5.61 0.81 8.15
N VAL A 276 -5.83 0.92 6.83
CA VAL A 276 -6.17 -0.23 5.98
C VAL A 276 -5.07 -1.29 5.95
N ILE A 277 -3.81 -0.88 5.84
CA ILE A 277 -2.70 -1.85 5.79
C ILE A 277 -2.58 -2.68 7.08
N GLY A 278 -3.10 -2.17 8.21
CA GLY A 278 -3.17 -2.93 9.46
C GLY A 278 -4.04 -4.16 9.30
N PHE A 279 -5.32 -4.00 8.98
CA PHE A 279 -6.17 -5.18 8.85
C PHE A 279 -5.78 -6.05 7.64
N GLU A 280 -5.29 -5.49 6.53
CA GLU A 280 -4.87 -6.28 5.36
C GLU A 280 -3.68 -7.21 5.64
N VAL A 281 -2.75 -6.81 6.52
CA VAL A 281 -1.59 -7.63 6.91
C VAL A 281 -1.94 -8.58 8.06
N TYR A 282 -2.71 -8.12 9.05
CA TYR A 282 -2.88 -8.85 10.31
C TYR A 282 -4.16 -9.69 10.38
N MET A 283 -5.17 -9.44 9.54
CA MET A 283 -6.36 -10.28 9.49
C MET A 283 -6.04 -11.72 9.03
N PRO A 284 -5.25 -11.96 7.96
CA PRO A 284 -4.84 -13.31 7.59
C PRO A 284 -4.08 -14.03 8.72
N MET A 285 -3.25 -13.30 9.47
CA MET A 285 -2.53 -13.82 10.63
C MET A 285 -3.48 -14.25 11.76
N TRP A 286 -4.59 -13.53 11.97
CA TRP A 286 -5.63 -13.96 12.92
C TRP A 286 -6.26 -15.29 12.50
N ILE A 287 -6.70 -15.37 11.24
CA ILE A 287 -7.39 -16.55 10.72
C ILE A 287 -6.48 -17.78 10.76
N GLN A 288 -5.19 -17.61 10.44
CA GLN A 288 -4.20 -18.69 10.43
C GLN A 288 -3.70 -19.05 11.84
N GLY A 289 -3.17 -18.07 12.59
CA GLY A 289 -2.50 -18.34 13.87
C GLY A 289 -3.45 -18.57 15.04
N ILE A 290 -4.65 -17.95 15.02
CA ILE A 290 -5.63 -18.05 16.12
C ILE A 290 -6.69 -19.09 15.81
N LEU A 291 -7.38 -18.97 14.67
CA LEU A 291 -8.43 -19.93 14.28
C LEU A 291 -7.86 -21.25 13.73
N GLY A 292 -6.57 -21.28 13.36
CA GLY A 292 -5.92 -22.49 12.85
C GLY A 292 -6.40 -22.90 11.47
N MET A 293 -6.94 -21.98 10.69
CA MET A 293 -7.47 -22.23 9.35
C MET A 293 -6.36 -22.16 8.31
N ASP A 294 -6.60 -22.78 7.14
CA ASP A 294 -5.62 -22.85 6.06
C ASP A 294 -5.28 -21.46 5.48
N ALA A 295 -4.13 -21.34 4.82
CA ALA A 295 -3.62 -20.09 4.27
C ALA A 295 -4.59 -19.46 3.26
N SER A 296 -5.26 -20.28 2.45
CA SER A 296 -6.29 -19.83 1.50
C SER A 296 -7.42 -19.06 2.20
N LEU A 297 -7.95 -19.58 3.30
CA LEU A 297 -9.02 -18.94 4.08
C LEU A 297 -8.51 -17.68 4.78
N GLY A 298 -7.26 -17.67 5.23
CA GLY A 298 -6.62 -16.46 5.75
C GLY A 298 -6.57 -15.33 4.72
N GLY A 299 -6.18 -15.62 3.48
CA GLY A 299 -6.18 -14.63 2.39
C GLY A 299 -7.59 -14.23 1.96
N PHE A 300 -8.54 -15.17 1.95
CA PHE A 300 -9.93 -14.86 1.59
C PHE A 300 -10.63 -13.93 2.57
N ALA A 301 -10.17 -13.88 3.82
CA ALA A 301 -10.71 -12.98 4.84
C ALA A 301 -10.69 -11.51 4.39
N VAL A 302 -9.67 -11.10 3.62
CA VAL A 302 -9.52 -9.72 3.15
C VAL A 302 -10.16 -9.48 1.77
N THR A 303 -10.47 -10.51 0.99
CA THR A 303 -11.07 -10.36 -0.35
C THR A 303 -12.33 -9.48 -0.41
N PRO A 304 -13.29 -9.57 0.55
CA PRO A 304 -14.46 -8.69 0.54
C PRO A 304 -14.10 -7.20 0.60
N SER A 305 -12.99 -6.83 1.25
CA SER A 305 -12.60 -5.42 1.34
C SER A 305 -12.24 -4.85 -0.02
N SER A 306 -11.50 -5.58 -0.85
CA SER A 306 -11.10 -5.13 -2.18
C SER A 306 -12.28 -5.01 -3.14
N LEU A 307 -13.27 -5.90 -3.04
CA LEU A 307 -14.50 -5.83 -3.84
C LEU A 307 -15.36 -4.63 -3.41
N MET A 308 -15.57 -4.50 -2.10
CA MET A 308 -16.40 -3.42 -1.55
C MET A 308 -15.72 -2.06 -1.67
N TRP A 309 -14.39 -2.00 -1.79
CA TRP A 309 -13.64 -0.79 -2.09
C TRP A 309 -14.03 -0.18 -3.44
N VAL A 310 -14.17 -1.01 -4.48
CA VAL A 310 -14.65 -0.56 -5.80
C VAL A 310 -16.07 -0.01 -5.69
N VAL A 311 -16.95 -0.73 -4.98
CA VAL A 311 -18.33 -0.32 -4.75
C VAL A 311 -18.40 1.03 -4.01
N GLY A 312 -17.63 1.18 -2.93
CA GLY A 312 -17.52 2.43 -2.18
C GLY A 312 -17.02 3.60 -3.03
N SER A 313 -16.08 3.34 -3.94
CA SER A 313 -15.56 4.35 -4.86
C SER A 313 -16.64 4.85 -5.84
N PHE A 314 -17.47 3.96 -6.37
CA PHE A 314 -18.63 4.35 -7.19
C PHE A 314 -19.67 5.17 -6.40
N PHE A 315 -19.93 4.79 -5.15
CA PHE A 315 -20.86 5.54 -4.29
C PHE A 315 -20.33 6.94 -3.96
N ALA A 316 -19.02 7.10 -3.73
CA ALA A 316 -18.40 8.40 -3.48
C ALA A 316 -18.64 9.38 -4.64
N GLY A 317 -18.46 8.94 -5.89
CA GLY A 317 -18.70 9.78 -7.06
C GLY A 317 -20.13 10.31 -7.11
N LYS A 318 -21.13 9.46 -6.82
CA LYS A 318 -22.54 9.87 -6.76
C LYS A 318 -22.84 10.82 -5.62
N LEU A 319 -22.23 10.59 -4.44
CA LEU A 319 -22.44 11.42 -3.26
C LEU A 319 -21.81 12.81 -3.43
N LEU A 320 -20.63 12.90 -4.02
CA LEU A 320 -19.96 14.17 -4.31
C LEU A 320 -20.74 15.05 -5.29
N GLY A 321 -21.50 14.45 -6.21
CA GLY A 321 -22.38 15.21 -7.11
C GLY A 321 -23.63 15.80 -6.42
N ARG A 322 -23.90 15.46 -5.15
CA ARG A 322 -25.10 15.90 -4.43
C ARG A 322 -24.82 16.57 -3.08
N PHE A 323 -23.71 16.24 -2.43
CA PHE A 323 -23.38 16.69 -1.08
C PHE A 323 -21.93 17.18 -1.02
N GLN A 324 -21.65 18.02 -0.02
CA GLN A 324 -20.30 18.50 0.24
C GLN A 324 -19.38 17.36 0.72
N PRO A 325 -18.07 17.38 0.40
CA PRO A 325 -17.12 16.33 0.80
C PRO A 325 -17.07 16.08 2.31
N LYS A 326 -16.99 17.14 3.13
CA LYS A 326 -16.79 17.05 4.59
C LYS A 326 -17.76 16.13 5.34
N PRO A 327 -19.10 16.28 5.22
CA PRO A 327 -20.04 15.40 5.91
C PRO A 327 -19.98 13.96 5.40
N ILE A 328 -19.80 13.74 4.09
CA ILE A 328 -19.66 12.38 3.53
C ILE A 328 -18.41 11.71 4.11
N LEU A 329 -17.29 12.43 4.10
CA LEU A 329 -16.00 11.95 4.61
C LEU A 329 -16.08 11.63 6.12
N THR A 330 -16.77 12.48 6.89
CA THR A 330 -17.06 12.24 8.31
C THR A 330 -17.85 10.96 8.51
N GLY A 331 -18.94 10.76 7.77
CA GLY A 331 -19.75 9.54 7.84
C GLY A 331 -18.97 8.29 7.45
N ALA A 332 -18.15 8.36 6.40
CA ALA A 332 -17.29 7.26 5.97
C ALA A 332 -16.23 6.90 7.03
N MET A 333 -15.64 7.89 7.71
CA MET A 333 -14.69 7.62 8.79
C MET A 333 -15.37 7.06 10.05
N PHE A 334 -16.58 7.50 10.41
CA PHE A 334 -17.36 6.84 11.47
C PHE A 334 -17.72 5.40 11.13
N TRP A 335 -18.02 5.13 9.86
CA TRP A 335 -18.24 3.77 9.36
C TRP A 335 -17.00 2.88 9.54
N LEU A 336 -15.82 3.39 9.14
CA LEU A 336 -14.54 2.72 9.38
C LEU A 336 -14.27 2.52 10.88
N LEU A 337 -14.57 3.52 11.70
CA LEU A 337 -14.41 3.44 13.16
C LEU A 337 -15.26 2.31 13.74
N GLY A 338 -16.53 2.19 13.31
CA GLY A 338 -17.42 1.10 13.72
C GLY A 338 -16.86 -0.28 13.36
N GLY A 339 -16.40 -0.47 12.11
CA GLY A 339 -15.78 -1.72 11.69
C GLY A 339 -14.49 -2.05 12.46
N SER A 340 -13.67 -1.03 12.74
CA SER A 340 -12.44 -1.20 13.54
C SER A 340 -12.73 -1.56 15.00
N LEU A 341 -13.80 -1.01 15.57
CA LEU A 341 -14.24 -1.31 16.92
C LEU A 341 -14.71 -2.76 17.05
N VAL A 342 -15.41 -3.27 16.02
CA VAL A 342 -15.76 -4.69 15.97
C VAL A 342 -14.49 -5.55 16.00
N LEU A 343 -13.48 -5.27 15.16
CA LEU A 343 -12.22 -6.03 15.18
C LEU A 343 -11.46 -5.93 16.51
N ALA A 344 -11.55 -4.82 17.23
CA ALA A 344 -10.87 -4.65 18.50
C ALA A 344 -11.56 -5.36 19.69
N LEU A 345 -12.83 -5.73 19.53
CA LEU A 345 -13.66 -6.29 20.61
C LEU A 345 -14.05 -7.76 20.38
N VAL A 346 -13.78 -8.31 19.20
CA VAL A 346 -14.15 -9.69 18.86
C VAL A 346 -13.40 -10.70 19.74
N PRO A 347 -14.10 -11.66 20.37
CA PRO A 347 -13.44 -12.75 21.08
C PRO A 347 -12.61 -13.64 20.16
N GLN A 348 -11.68 -14.39 20.75
CA GLN A 348 -10.86 -15.38 20.05
C GLN A 348 -11.70 -16.44 19.30
N SER A 349 -12.89 -16.76 19.81
CA SER A 349 -13.82 -17.75 19.25
C SER A 349 -14.73 -17.21 18.15
N THR A 350 -14.48 -15.98 17.68
CA THR A 350 -15.32 -15.33 16.65
C THR A 350 -15.35 -16.16 15.37
N PRO A 351 -16.55 -16.44 14.81
CA PRO A 351 -16.67 -17.19 13.57
C PRO A 351 -16.05 -16.46 12.36
N TYR A 352 -15.48 -17.23 11.44
CA TYR A 352 -14.87 -16.73 10.20
C TYR A 352 -15.74 -15.76 9.40
N PHE A 353 -17.05 -16.02 9.30
CA PHE A 353 -17.99 -15.18 8.55
C PHE A 353 -18.05 -13.73 9.06
N VAL A 354 -17.82 -13.49 10.36
CA VAL A 354 -17.78 -12.13 10.92
C VAL A 354 -16.63 -11.33 10.33
N PHE A 355 -15.46 -11.95 10.12
CA PHE A 355 -14.32 -11.30 9.48
C PHE A 355 -14.62 -10.90 8.04
N LEU A 356 -15.34 -11.73 7.29
CA LEU A 356 -15.76 -11.40 5.92
C LEU A 356 -16.69 -10.19 5.88
N LEU A 357 -17.68 -10.13 6.78
CA LEU A 357 -18.59 -8.99 6.88
C LEU A 357 -17.84 -7.70 7.25
N VAL A 358 -16.96 -7.78 8.24
CA VAL A 358 -16.18 -6.63 8.69
C VAL A 358 -15.22 -6.15 7.61
N ALA A 359 -14.52 -7.07 6.92
CA ALA A 359 -13.67 -6.73 5.79
C ALA A 359 -14.45 -6.01 4.67
N GLY A 360 -15.66 -6.49 4.34
CA GLY A 360 -16.54 -5.83 3.38
C GLY A 360 -16.95 -4.42 3.82
N CYS A 361 -17.33 -4.25 5.09
CA CYS A 361 -17.67 -2.94 5.64
C CYS A 361 -16.48 -1.97 5.60
N LEU A 362 -15.28 -2.44 5.99
CA LEU A 362 -14.06 -1.63 5.96
C LEU A 362 -13.67 -1.25 4.52
N GLY A 363 -13.78 -2.18 3.57
CA GLY A 363 -13.54 -1.92 2.16
C GLY A 363 -14.44 -0.82 1.60
N LEU A 364 -15.75 -0.88 1.88
CA LEU A 364 -16.71 0.16 1.47
C LEU A 364 -16.30 1.53 1.99
N GLY A 365 -16.04 1.65 3.30
CA GLY A 365 -15.62 2.89 3.93
C GLY A 365 -14.32 3.44 3.34
N PHE A 366 -13.35 2.56 3.07
CA PHE A 366 -12.09 2.92 2.47
C PHE A 366 -12.27 3.49 1.05
N GLY A 367 -13.16 2.89 0.24
CA GLY A 367 -13.47 3.37 -1.11
C GLY A 367 -14.08 4.75 -1.14
N LEU A 368 -14.96 5.01 -0.18
CA LEU A 368 -15.53 6.34 0.01
C LEU A 368 -14.43 7.36 0.33
N VAL A 369 -13.62 7.10 1.36
CA VAL A 369 -12.58 8.04 1.82
C VAL A 369 -11.55 8.33 0.74
N ILE A 370 -11.00 7.29 0.10
CA ILE A 370 -9.94 7.47 -0.90
C ILE A 370 -10.45 8.23 -2.12
N THR A 371 -11.65 7.94 -2.58
CA THR A 371 -12.22 8.64 -3.73
C THR A 371 -12.48 10.11 -3.40
N ILE A 372 -13.07 10.39 -2.23
CA ILE A 372 -13.38 11.76 -1.80
C ILE A 372 -12.10 12.59 -1.61
N THR A 373 -11.09 12.04 -0.94
CA THR A 373 -9.83 12.75 -0.71
C THR A 373 -9.07 13.01 -2.00
N THR A 374 -9.09 12.05 -2.94
CA THR A 374 -8.48 12.22 -4.27
C THR A 374 -9.16 13.33 -5.07
N VAL A 375 -10.49 13.25 -5.22
CA VAL A 375 -11.27 14.22 -6.02
C VAL A 375 -11.19 15.61 -5.40
N THR A 376 -11.28 15.72 -4.07
CA THR A 376 -11.20 17.03 -3.41
C THR A 376 -9.80 17.63 -3.53
N ALA A 377 -8.73 16.82 -3.43
CA ALA A 377 -7.37 17.31 -3.65
C ALA A 377 -7.14 17.83 -5.08
N GLN A 378 -7.81 17.25 -6.07
CA GLN A 378 -7.80 17.73 -7.45
C GLN A 378 -8.61 19.02 -7.64
N ALA A 379 -9.76 19.14 -6.98
CA ALA A 379 -10.67 20.28 -7.15
C ALA A 379 -10.17 21.59 -6.53
N VAL A 380 -9.20 21.53 -5.61
CA VAL A 380 -8.70 22.70 -4.87
C VAL A 380 -7.39 23.27 -5.42
N VAL A 381 -6.93 22.77 -6.57
CA VAL A 381 -5.72 23.22 -7.27
C VAL A 381 -6.09 23.70 -8.67
N SER A 382 -5.20 24.45 -9.33
CA SER A 382 -5.44 24.89 -10.70
C SER A 382 -5.40 23.71 -11.69
N PRO A 383 -6.07 23.82 -12.86
CA PRO A 383 -6.13 22.72 -13.84
C PRO A 383 -4.77 22.17 -14.28
N ASP A 384 -3.74 23.02 -14.33
CA ASP A 384 -2.36 22.64 -14.65
C ASP A 384 -1.66 21.86 -13.52
N GLN A 385 -2.16 21.94 -12.29
CA GLN A 385 -1.60 21.27 -11.10
C GLN A 385 -2.32 19.98 -10.70
N VAL A 386 -3.43 19.62 -11.36
CA VAL A 386 -4.24 18.42 -11.04
C VAL A 386 -3.41 17.13 -11.04
N GLY A 387 -2.50 16.97 -11.99
CA GLY A 387 -1.61 15.81 -12.08
C GLY A 387 -0.65 15.70 -10.89
N VAL A 388 -0.09 16.84 -10.45
CA VAL A 388 0.81 16.94 -9.28
C VAL A 388 0.04 16.63 -8.01
N ALA A 389 -1.16 17.20 -7.84
CA ALA A 389 -2.04 16.95 -6.71
C ALA A 389 -2.41 15.47 -6.55
N THR A 390 -2.77 14.82 -7.67
CA THR A 390 -3.12 13.39 -7.70
C THR A 390 -1.93 12.51 -7.33
N SER A 391 -0.75 12.84 -7.85
CA SER A 391 0.48 12.12 -7.58
C SER A 391 0.88 12.24 -6.11
N PHE A 392 0.77 13.45 -5.54
CA PHE A 392 1.03 13.70 -4.13
C PHE A 392 0.04 12.98 -3.21
N ASN A 393 -1.24 12.89 -3.59
CA ASN A 393 -2.23 12.12 -2.85
C ASN A 393 -1.91 10.63 -2.81
N THR A 394 -1.52 10.07 -3.95
CA THR A 394 -1.08 8.67 -4.04
C THR A 394 0.20 8.42 -3.23
N LEU A 395 1.15 9.35 -3.28
CA LEU A 395 2.36 9.31 -2.47
C LEU A 395 2.01 9.34 -0.97
N SER A 396 1.15 10.25 -0.55
CA SER A 396 0.69 10.40 0.85
C SER A 396 0.06 9.11 1.37
N ARG A 397 -0.81 8.47 0.57
CA ARG A 397 -1.38 7.15 0.87
C ARG A 397 -0.31 6.09 1.07
N THR A 398 0.62 5.97 0.12
CA THR A 398 1.65 4.91 0.14
C THR A 398 2.61 5.10 1.31
N LEU A 399 2.98 6.34 1.62
CA LEU A 399 3.76 6.69 2.80
C LEU A 399 3.00 6.40 4.11
N GLY A 400 1.70 6.69 4.14
CA GLY A 400 0.82 6.33 5.25
C GLY A 400 0.81 4.83 5.54
N GLN A 401 0.67 4.00 4.49
CA GLN A 401 0.78 2.53 4.62
C GLN A 401 2.17 2.11 5.12
N THR A 402 3.23 2.65 4.49
CA THR A 402 4.62 2.33 4.78
C THR A 402 4.98 2.55 6.25
N LEU A 403 4.67 3.75 6.77
CA LEU A 403 4.96 4.13 8.15
C LEU A 403 4.11 3.34 9.13
N MET A 404 2.81 3.16 8.84
CA MET A 404 1.92 2.49 9.77
C MET A 404 2.21 1.00 9.91
N VAL A 405 2.63 0.30 8.85
CA VAL A 405 3.12 -1.08 8.96
C VAL A 405 4.28 -1.19 9.95
N SER A 406 5.22 -0.24 9.92
CA SER A 406 6.33 -0.23 10.88
C SER A 406 5.82 0.00 12.31
N VAL A 407 4.86 0.91 12.50
CA VAL A 407 4.24 1.17 13.81
C VAL A 407 3.49 -0.05 14.35
N TYR A 408 2.64 -0.68 13.55
CA TYR A 408 1.95 -1.91 13.96
C TYR A 408 2.92 -3.04 14.26
N GLY A 409 4.03 -3.11 13.54
CA GLY A 409 5.08 -4.06 13.81
C GLY A 409 5.68 -3.92 15.20
N ILE A 410 5.91 -2.70 15.67
CA ILE A 410 6.34 -2.44 17.05
C ILE A 410 5.27 -2.89 18.03
N VAL A 411 4.02 -2.48 17.81
CA VAL A 411 2.89 -2.79 18.69
C VAL A 411 2.75 -4.30 18.89
N LEU A 412 2.87 -5.07 17.81
CA LEU A 412 2.86 -6.53 17.85
C LEU A 412 4.11 -7.06 18.55
N ASN A 413 5.31 -6.68 18.11
CA ASN A 413 6.57 -7.22 18.61
C ASN A 413 6.78 -6.97 20.10
N LEU A 414 6.39 -5.80 20.62
CA LEU A 414 6.47 -5.50 22.04
C LEU A 414 5.63 -6.47 22.87
N ARG A 415 4.40 -6.77 22.43
CA ARG A 415 3.55 -7.74 23.13
C ARG A 415 4.02 -9.17 22.99
N LEU A 416 4.46 -9.57 21.81
CA LEU A 416 5.01 -10.89 21.59
C LEU A 416 6.24 -11.15 22.49
N THR A 417 7.17 -10.19 22.54
CA THR A 417 8.39 -10.29 23.36
C THR A 417 8.07 -10.31 24.86
N GLN A 418 7.17 -9.42 25.32
CA GLN A 418 6.75 -9.38 26.72
C GLN A 418 6.01 -10.65 27.14
N GLY A 419 5.12 -11.17 26.28
CA GLY A 419 4.35 -12.38 26.56
C GLY A 419 5.22 -13.63 26.66
N VAL A 420 6.22 -13.77 25.77
CA VAL A 420 7.19 -14.87 25.84
C VAL A 420 8.08 -14.75 27.07
N ALA A 421 8.58 -13.56 27.38
CA ALA A 421 9.44 -13.35 28.55
C ALA A 421 8.72 -13.60 29.89
N ALA A 422 7.39 -13.50 29.92
CA ALA A 422 6.58 -13.73 31.12
C ALA A 422 6.41 -15.22 31.48
N ASP A 423 6.63 -16.14 30.55
CA ASP A 423 6.52 -17.59 30.77
C ASP A 423 7.82 -18.28 30.37
N GLY A 424 8.59 -18.76 31.36
CA GLY A 424 9.87 -19.42 31.14
C GLY A 424 9.82 -20.72 30.33
N ARG A 425 8.62 -21.23 30.00
CA ARG A 425 8.42 -22.37 29.09
C ARG A 425 8.42 -21.97 27.62
N LEU A 426 8.27 -20.67 27.32
CA LEU A 426 8.14 -20.16 25.97
C LEU A 426 9.48 -19.63 25.45
N ASN A 427 9.66 -19.68 24.13
CA ASN A 427 10.76 -19.03 23.44
C ASN A 427 10.24 -18.37 22.14
N SER A 428 11.05 -17.47 21.56
CA SER A 428 10.66 -16.74 20.35
C SER A 428 10.47 -17.64 19.12
N ASN A 429 11.09 -18.82 19.08
CA ASN A 429 10.92 -19.76 17.97
C ASN A 429 9.51 -20.35 17.96
N MET A 430 8.93 -20.60 19.13
CA MET A 430 7.56 -21.10 19.24
C MET A 430 6.51 -20.12 18.69
N LEU A 431 6.80 -18.81 18.67
CA LEU A 431 5.95 -17.83 17.99
C LEU A 431 6.03 -17.96 16.47
N ASN A 432 7.23 -18.19 15.91
CA ASN A 432 7.39 -18.47 14.48
C ASN A 432 6.61 -19.74 14.08
N GLU A 433 6.64 -20.77 14.92
CA GLU A 433 5.92 -22.02 14.71
C GLU A 433 4.40 -21.87 14.86
N LEU A 434 3.92 -21.04 15.79
CA LEU A 434 2.49 -20.78 15.99
C LEU A 434 1.84 -20.11 14.79
N ILE A 435 2.53 -19.13 14.22
CA ILE A 435 1.99 -18.27 13.16
C ILE A 435 1.77 -19.09 11.88
N ASN A 436 2.62 -20.08 11.60
CA ASN A 436 2.46 -20.95 10.44
C ASN A 436 1.51 -22.13 10.76
N PRO A 437 0.38 -22.28 10.02
CA PRO A 437 -0.62 -23.34 10.28
C PRO A 437 -0.07 -24.77 10.28
N HIS A 438 0.98 -25.03 9.50
CA HIS A 438 1.56 -26.36 9.33
C HIS A 438 2.45 -26.74 10.52
N THR A 439 3.18 -25.77 11.09
CA THR A 439 4.05 -25.98 12.25
C THR A 439 3.30 -25.83 13.57
N ALA A 440 2.21 -25.06 13.63
CA ALA A 440 1.45 -24.82 14.85
C ALA A 440 0.90 -26.12 15.47
N LYS A 441 0.64 -27.14 14.64
CA LYS A 441 0.17 -28.47 15.08
C LYS A 441 1.25 -29.28 15.81
N GLN A 442 2.52 -28.92 15.66
CA GLN A 442 3.66 -29.60 16.28
C GLN A 442 3.98 -29.04 17.68
N LEU A 443 3.43 -27.87 18.02
CA LEU A 443 3.63 -27.26 19.33
C LEU A 443 2.95 -28.10 20.44
N PRO A 444 3.56 -28.18 21.64
CA PRO A 444 2.95 -28.88 22.76
C PRO A 444 1.58 -28.31 23.13
N ALA A 445 0.60 -29.19 23.36
CA ALA A 445 -0.76 -28.78 23.69
C ALA A 445 -0.86 -27.92 24.97
N SER A 446 0.13 -28.01 25.87
CA SER A 446 0.20 -27.27 27.13
C SER A 446 0.58 -25.79 26.98
N VAL A 447 1.24 -25.41 25.89
CA VAL A 447 1.72 -24.03 25.63
C VAL A 447 0.93 -23.33 24.53
N LEU A 448 0.25 -24.10 23.67
CA LEU A 448 -0.52 -23.58 22.55
C LEU A 448 -1.61 -22.55 22.95
N PRO A 449 -2.40 -22.75 24.03
CA PRO A 449 -3.38 -21.75 24.47
C PRO A 449 -2.71 -20.44 24.87
N THR A 450 -1.60 -20.50 25.61
CA THR A 450 -0.84 -19.32 26.05
C THR A 450 -0.25 -18.56 24.86
N LEU A 451 0.34 -19.27 23.90
CA LEU A 451 0.88 -18.67 22.68
C LEU A 451 -0.20 -17.99 21.84
N ARG A 452 -1.36 -18.63 21.68
CA ARG A 452 -2.52 -18.02 20.98
C ARG A 452 -3.05 -16.81 21.72
N GLN A 453 -3.08 -16.82 23.05
CA GLN A 453 -3.47 -15.67 23.86
C GLN A 453 -2.51 -14.49 23.66
N ILE A 454 -1.20 -14.73 23.67
CA ILE A 454 -0.18 -13.70 23.41
C ILE A 454 -0.36 -13.10 22.01
N LEU A 455 -0.57 -13.95 20.99
CA LEU A 455 -0.85 -13.48 19.63
C LEU A 455 -2.15 -12.68 19.56
N TYR A 456 -3.23 -13.17 20.18
CA TYR A 456 -4.53 -12.50 20.26
C TYR A 456 -4.40 -11.09 20.87
N GLU A 457 -3.72 -10.95 22.00
CA GLU A 457 -3.49 -9.64 22.62
C GLU A 457 -2.65 -8.71 21.75
N GLY A 458 -1.63 -9.25 21.08
CA GLY A 458 -0.83 -8.50 20.10
C GLY A 458 -1.67 -7.96 18.95
N LEU A 459 -2.53 -8.80 18.36
CA LEU A 459 -3.41 -8.41 17.26
C LEU A 459 -4.51 -7.44 17.72
N HIS A 460 -5.07 -7.63 18.91
CA HIS A 460 -6.01 -6.66 19.50
C HIS A 460 -5.38 -5.28 19.69
N ASN A 461 -4.13 -5.20 20.17
CA ASN A 461 -3.45 -3.92 20.29
C ASN A 461 -3.30 -3.19 18.94
N ILE A 462 -3.08 -3.93 17.85
CA ILE A 462 -3.07 -3.36 16.49
C ILE A 462 -4.43 -2.75 16.15
N TYR A 463 -5.53 -3.46 16.41
CA TYR A 463 -6.87 -2.96 16.13
C TYR A 463 -7.29 -1.79 17.04
N PHE A 464 -6.89 -1.79 18.31
CA PHE A 464 -7.03 -0.62 19.18
C PHE A 464 -6.24 0.58 18.68
N PHE A 465 -5.01 0.37 18.22
CA PHE A 465 -4.22 1.44 17.62
C PHE A 465 -4.87 1.95 16.32
N SER A 466 -5.46 1.06 15.53
CA SER A 466 -6.21 1.38 14.32
C SER A 466 -7.39 2.33 14.60
N ILE A 467 -8.11 2.15 15.73
CA ILE A 467 -9.16 3.07 16.19
C ILE A 467 -8.60 4.49 16.41
N VAL A 468 -7.43 4.59 17.05
CA VAL A 468 -6.76 5.89 17.29
C VAL A 468 -6.44 6.57 15.97
N ILE A 469 -5.95 5.84 14.96
CA ILE A 469 -5.65 6.39 13.63
C ILE A 469 -6.91 6.95 12.95
N VAL A 470 -8.02 6.23 12.98
CA VAL A 470 -9.29 6.70 12.42
C VAL A 470 -9.81 7.92 13.19
N ALA A 471 -9.67 7.93 14.52
CA ALA A 471 -10.03 9.08 15.35
C ALA A 471 -9.18 10.33 15.02
N LEU A 472 -7.87 10.16 14.79
CA LEU A 472 -7.00 11.25 14.35
C LEU A 472 -7.41 11.79 12.97
N ALA A 473 -7.85 10.92 12.04
CA ALA A 473 -8.39 11.34 10.76
C ALA A 473 -9.71 12.13 10.91
N LEU A 474 -10.59 11.71 11.82
CA LEU A 474 -11.81 12.46 12.19
C LEU A 474 -11.48 13.85 12.74
N VAL A 475 -10.50 13.94 13.63
CA VAL A 475 -10.02 15.21 14.19
C VAL A 475 -9.43 16.09 13.08
N ALA A 476 -8.59 15.54 12.20
CA ALA A 476 -8.06 16.26 11.04
C ALA A 476 -9.17 16.83 10.16
N ASN A 477 -10.22 16.04 9.88
CA ASN A 477 -11.37 16.47 9.11
C ASN A 477 -12.19 17.56 9.81
N HIS A 478 -12.25 17.55 11.15
CA HIS A 478 -12.94 18.59 11.91
C HIS A 478 -12.36 19.98 11.61
N PHE A 479 -11.03 20.07 11.51
CA PHE A 479 -10.29 21.29 11.20
C PHE A 479 -10.40 21.78 9.75
N GLU A 480 -11.11 21.05 8.89
CA GLU A 480 -11.39 21.50 7.52
C GLU A 480 -12.34 22.71 7.53
N ALA A 481 -11.97 23.78 6.82
CA ALA A 481 -12.79 24.98 6.74
C ALA A 481 -14.06 24.73 5.90
N LYS A 482 -15.24 25.01 6.46
CA LYS A 482 -16.56 24.80 5.80
C LYS A 482 -16.75 25.56 4.47
N LYS A 483 -15.90 26.53 4.12
CA LYS A 483 -16.23 27.60 3.15
C LYS A 483 -15.59 27.49 1.76
N VAL A 484 -14.71 26.52 1.47
CA VAL A 484 -13.87 26.59 0.26
C VAL A 484 -14.59 26.13 -1.02
N LEU A 485 -15.48 25.14 -0.97
CA LEU A 485 -16.11 24.58 -2.18
C LEU A 485 -17.37 25.31 -2.67
N ALA A 486 -17.94 26.19 -1.84
CA ALA A 486 -18.99 27.11 -2.30
C ALA A 486 -18.47 28.13 -3.32
N LYS A 487 -17.15 28.39 -3.35
CA LYS A 487 -16.50 29.25 -4.35
C LYS A 487 -16.28 28.53 -5.69
N ALA A 488 -15.88 27.26 -5.67
CA ALA A 488 -15.67 26.48 -6.90
C ALA A 488 -16.99 26.19 -7.63
N ALA A 489 -18.05 25.83 -6.89
CA ALA A 489 -19.37 25.63 -7.47
C ALA A 489 -20.01 26.93 -7.99
N ALA A 490 -19.68 28.09 -7.39
CA ALA A 490 -20.11 29.40 -7.90
C ALA A 490 -19.33 29.82 -9.16
N GLN A 491 -18.06 29.40 -9.29
CA GLN A 491 -17.25 29.68 -10.48
C GLN A 491 -17.69 28.85 -11.70
N GLU A 492 -18.09 27.59 -11.51
CA GLU A 492 -18.67 26.78 -12.60
C GLU A 492 -20.04 27.32 -13.06
N SER A 493 -20.87 27.82 -12.15
CA SER A 493 -22.17 28.42 -12.52
C SER A 493 -22.05 29.77 -13.25
N ASP A 494 -20.96 30.51 -13.02
CA ASP A 494 -20.67 31.78 -13.70
C ASP A 494 -19.98 31.57 -15.06
N GLU A 495 -19.39 30.40 -15.33
CA GLU A 495 -18.85 30.02 -16.66
C GLU A 495 -19.90 29.38 -17.58
N GLU A 496 -20.98 28.82 -17.03
CA GLU A 496 -22.11 28.25 -17.79
C GLU A 496 -23.25 29.26 -18.06
N ALA A 497 -23.20 30.47 -17.48
CA ALA A 497 -24.14 31.56 -17.68
C ALA A 497 -23.58 32.64 -18.61
#